data_AF-A0A5C4RSW9-F1
#
_entry.id   AF-A0A5C4RSW9-F1
#
_cell.length_a   1.000
_cell.length_b   1.000
_cell.length_c   1.000
_cell.angle_alpha   90.00
_cell.angle_beta   90.00
_cell.angle_gamma   90.00
#
_symmetry.space_group_name_H-M   'P 1'
#
loop_
_entity.id
_entity.type
_entity.pdbx_description
1 polymer ?
#
loop_
_entity_poly.entity_id
_entity_poly.type
_entity_poly.pdbx_seq_one_letter_code
_entity_poly.pdbx_strand_id
1 'polypeptide(L)'
;MKTTMMNTMHRAIKTVALPLVFCTLAAPATLQARPGGGPESRPDTPALMAGLDLTDKQIELLKEKRFEQRKTMINLRSQQDSLQADLAELASTNKPDLREIDRLAAKIGDLHGQMTAERIKGIVFLRSILSKEQQNLLDARRLVFGMKGERSTPGQRK
;
A
#
# COMPACT_ATOMS: atom_id res chain seq x y z
N MET A 1 -13.39 80.46 0.80
CA MET A 1 -14.40 80.45 1.89
C MET A 1 -15.62 79.67 1.41
N LYS A 2 -16.25 78.84 2.27
CA LYS A 2 -17.70 78.53 2.40
C LYS A 2 -18.53 78.23 1.11
N THR A 3 -19.49 77.30 1.05
CA THR A 3 -19.98 76.22 1.92
C THR A 3 -20.97 75.36 1.09
N THR A 4 -20.91 74.04 1.26
CA THR A 4 -22.04 73.16 1.67
C THR A 4 -23.42 73.24 0.98
N MET A 5 -23.69 72.21 0.16
CA MET A 5 -24.93 71.38 0.02
C MET A 5 -26.32 72.00 -0.28
N MET A 6 -27.23 71.07 -0.63
CA MET A 6 -28.69 71.18 -0.80
C MET A 6 -29.14 71.75 -2.17
N ASN A 7 -30.19 71.23 -2.84
CA ASN A 7 -31.26 70.34 -2.36
C ASN A 7 -31.96 69.50 -3.46
N THR A 8 -32.40 68.29 -3.08
CA THR A 8 -33.65 67.57 -3.46
C THR A 8 -34.27 67.62 -4.90
N MET A 9 -34.40 66.41 -5.46
CA MET A 9 -35.65 65.74 -5.91
C MET A 9 -36.19 65.79 -7.37
N HIS A 10 -36.75 64.61 -7.73
CA HIS A 10 -37.84 64.30 -8.68
C HIS A 10 -37.66 64.41 -10.21
N ARG A 11 -37.42 63.24 -10.85
CA ARG A 11 -38.40 62.48 -11.71
C ARG A 11 -37.65 61.33 -12.40
N ALA A 12 -37.90 60.07 -12.05
CA ALA A 12 -39.02 59.25 -12.57
C ALA A 12 -38.91 58.93 -14.08
N ILE A 13 -38.06 57.96 -14.45
CA ILE A 13 -38.19 57.19 -15.69
C ILE A 13 -38.16 55.70 -15.31
N LYS A 14 -39.21 54.99 -15.73
CA LYS A 14 -39.35 53.54 -15.58
C LYS A 14 -38.72 52.87 -16.81
N THR A 15 -37.79 51.94 -16.63
CA THR A 15 -37.56 50.89 -17.64
C THR A 15 -36.93 49.65 -17.02
N VAL A 16 -37.60 48.52 -17.27
CA VAL A 16 -37.23 47.16 -16.89
C VAL A 16 -35.85 46.76 -17.42
N ALA A 17 -35.03 46.13 -16.59
CA ALA A 17 -33.91 45.31 -17.03
C ALA A 17 -33.81 44.04 -16.15
N LEU A 18 -33.82 42.89 -16.81
CA LEU A 18 -33.90 41.55 -16.25
C LEU A 18 -32.68 41.22 -15.35
N PRO A 19 -32.83 40.71 -14.11
CA PRO A 19 -31.72 40.11 -13.39
C PRO A 19 -31.41 38.74 -13.99
N LEU A 20 -30.23 38.59 -14.59
CA LEU A 20 -29.76 37.36 -15.22
C LEU A 20 -29.47 36.30 -14.15
N VAL A 21 -30.23 35.21 -14.14
CA VAL A 21 -30.09 34.13 -13.15
C VAL A 21 -28.75 33.42 -13.35
N PHE A 22 -27.82 33.64 -12.42
CA PHE A 22 -26.53 32.97 -12.38
C PHE A 22 -26.71 31.54 -11.86
N CYS A 23 -27.01 30.59 -12.75
CA CYS A 23 -26.97 29.16 -12.43
C CYS A 23 -25.52 28.72 -12.22
N THR A 24 -25.00 28.90 -11.01
CA THR A 24 -23.74 28.28 -10.58
C THR A 24 -23.95 26.77 -10.45
N LEU A 25 -23.66 26.04 -11.53
CA LEU A 25 -23.56 24.58 -11.53
C LEU A 25 -22.42 24.18 -10.56
N ALA A 26 -22.80 23.82 -9.33
CA ALA A 26 -21.92 23.11 -8.44
C ALA A 26 -21.61 21.75 -9.09
N ALA A 27 -20.40 21.60 -9.62
CA ALA A 27 -19.95 20.32 -10.14
C ALA A 27 -20.01 19.29 -9.00
N PRO A 28 -20.72 18.16 -9.16
CA PRO A 28 -20.72 17.13 -8.14
C PRO A 28 -19.28 16.63 -7.98
N ALA A 29 -18.75 16.73 -6.77
CA ALA A 29 -17.45 16.17 -6.45
C ALA A 29 -17.53 14.66 -6.71
N THR A 30 -16.98 14.21 -7.83
CA THR A 30 -16.86 12.79 -8.11
C THR A 30 -15.90 12.24 -7.07
N LEU A 31 -16.47 11.45 -6.15
CA LEU A 31 -15.71 10.70 -5.18
C LEU A 31 -14.89 9.66 -5.97
N GLN A 32 -13.73 10.07 -6.49
CA GLN A 32 -12.79 9.15 -7.10
C GLN A 32 -12.27 8.27 -5.98
N ALA A 33 -12.97 7.15 -5.79
CA ALA A 33 -12.41 5.98 -5.14
C ALA A 33 -11.05 5.74 -5.80
N ARG A 34 -9.97 5.99 -5.04
CA ARG A 34 -8.63 5.59 -5.46
C ARG A 34 -8.74 4.16 -5.97
N PRO A 35 -8.16 3.81 -7.14
CA PRO A 35 -8.02 2.42 -7.55
C PRO A 35 -7.03 1.75 -6.61
N GLY A 36 -7.50 1.42 -5.40
CA GLY A 36 -6.80 0.58 -4.45
C GLY A 36 -6.55 -0.74 -5.17
N GLY A 37 -5.28 -1.13 -5.23
CA GLY A 37 -4.86 -2.30 -5.99
C GLY A 37 -5.79 -3.46 -5.70
N GLY A 38 -6.43 -3.99 -6.76
CA GLY A 38 -7.19 -5.22 -6.68
C GLY A 38 -6.33 -6.29 -5.99
N PRO A 39 -6.98 -7.20 -5.23
CA PRO A 39 -6.33 -7.98 -4.18
C PRO A 39 -4.95 -8.42 -4.63
N GLU A 40 -3.91 -7.91 -3.95
CA GLU A 40 -2.51 -8.22 -4.29
C GLU A 40 -2.46 -9.71 -4.61
N SER A 41 -2.09 -10.06 -5.84
CA SER A 41 -1.71 -11.43 -6.19
C SER A 41 -0.42 -11.73 -5.46
N ARG A 42 -0.55 -11.88 -4.14
CA ARG A 42 0.48 -12.40 -3.28
C ARG A 42 0.91 -13.72 -3.90
N PRO A 43 2.21 -14.05 -3.87
CA PRO A 43 2.64 -15.42 -3.98
C PRO A 43 2.24 -16.19 -2.71
N ASP A 44 0.95 -16.12 -2.36
CA ASP A 44 0.31 -16.96 -1.39
C ASP A 44 0.41 -18.40 -1.88
N THR A 45 0.53 -19.28 -0.89
CA THR A 45 1.10 -20.62 -1.02
C THR A 45 0.41 -21.67 -1.92
N PRO A 46 -0.88 -21.59 -2.35
CA PRO A 46 -1.56 -22.74 -2.96
C PRO A 46 -0.80 -23.48 -4.07
N ALA A 47 -0.12 -22.81 -5.00
CA ALA A 47 0.64 -23.50 -6.06
C ALA A 47 1.77 -24.39 -5.52
N LEU A 48 2.40 -24.03 -4.39
CA LEU A 48 3.42 -24.87 -3.73
C LEU A 48 2.78 -25.97 -2.85
N MET A 49 1.59 -25.71 -2.28
CA MET A 49 0.89 -26.63 -1.37
C MET A 49 -0.02 -27.65 -2.07
N ALA A 50 -0.42 -27.41 -3.33
CA ALA A 50 -1.36 -28.25 -4.05
C ALA A 50 -0.86 -29.70 -4.15
N GLY A 51 -1.68 -30.69 -3.79
CA GLY A 51 -1.27 -32.09 -3.78
C GLY A 51 -0.07 -32.37 -2.85
N LEU A 52 -0.05 -31.76 -1.66
CA LEU A 52 0.70 -32.29 -0.52
C LEU A 52 -0.18 -33.19 0.37
N ASP A 53 -1.46 -33.34 0.05
CA ASP A 53 -2.46 -34.18 0.73
C ASP A 53 -2.38 -34.04 2.26
N LEU A 54 -2.56 -32.79 2.69
CA LEU A 54 -2.47 -32.40 4.09
C LEU A 54 -3.66 -32.97 4.88
N THR A 55 -3.37 -33.58 6.02
CA THR A 55 -4.37 -33.99 7.00
C THR A 55 -5.08 -32.79 7.62
N ASP A 56 -6.31 -32.97 8.09
CA ASP A 56 -7.08 -31.90 8.76
C ASP A 56 -6.30 -31.26 9.92
N LYS A 57 -5.57 -32.07 10.70
CA LYS A 57 -4.69 -31.57 11.78
C LYS A 57 -3.59 -30.64 11.26
N GLN A 58 -2.95 -30.99 10.13
CA GLN A 58 -1.95 -30.12 9.50
C GLN A 58 -2.60 -28.84 8.95
N ILE A 59 -3.81 -28.94 8.41
CA ILE A 59 -4.58 -27.79 7.88
C ILE A 59 -4.93 -26.81 9.00
N GLU A 60 -5.43 -27.28 10.15
CA GLU A 60 -5.74 -26.41 11.30
C GLU A 60 -4.49 -25.72 11.86
N LEU A 61 -3.39 -26.47 12.03
CA LEU A 61 -2.09 -25.90 12.43
C LEU A 61 -1.60 -24.80 11.47
N LEU A 62 -1.81 -24.97 10.15
CA LEU A 62 -1.50 -23.93 9.17
C LEU A 62 -2.45 -22.73 9.22
N LYS A 63 -3.74 -22.94 9.47
CA LYS A 63 -4.72 -21.85 9.63
C LYS A 63 -4.37 -20.97 10.81
N GLU A 64 -4.10 -21.59 11.96
CA GLU A 64 -3.66 -20.90 13.19
C GLU A 64 -2.37 -20.11 12.94
N LYS A 65 -1.32 -20.76 12.41
CA LYS A 65 -0.04 -20.07 12.14
C LYS A 65 -0.19 -18.93 11.13
N ARG A 66 -1.01 -19.10 10.10
CA ARG A 66 -1.30 -18.02 9.12
C ARG A 66 -2.03 -16.86 9.76
N PHE A 67 -2.93 -17.11 10.72
CA PHE A 67 -3.65 -16.05 11.43
C PHE A 67 -2.71 -15.25 12.34
N GLU A 68 -1.83 -15.92 13.10
CA GLU A 68 -0.76 -15.27 13.85
C GLU A 68 0.15 -14.42 12.94
N GLN A 69 0.71 -15.04 11.89
CA GLN A 69 1.61 -14.39 10.95
C GLN A 69 0.95 -13.19 10.28
N ARG A 70 -0.35 -13.29 9.94
CA ARG A 70 -1.13 -12.18 9.39
C ARG A 70 -1.24 -11.02 10.36
N LYS A 71 -1.47 -11.25 11.66
CA LYS A 71 -1.49 -10.19 12.69
C LYS A 71 -0.13 -9.49 12.77
N THR A 72 0.95 -10.25 12.90
CA THR A 72 2.32 -9.71 12.95
C THR A 72 2.65 -8.89 11.70
N MET A 73 2.33 -9.43 10.52
CA MET A 73 2.57 -8.78 9.22
C MET A 73 1.66 -7.57 8.94
N ILE A 74 0.54 -7.39 9.65
CA ILE A 74 -0.26 -6.15 9.62
C ILE A 74 0.43 -5.09 10.48
N ASN A 75 0.86 -5.45 11.71
CA ASN A 75 1.55 -4.54 12.61
C ASN A 75 2.87 -4.01 12.00
N LEU A 76 3.71 -4.90 11.46
CA LEU A 76 4.98 -4.52 10.83
C LEU A 76 4.79 -3.58 9.62
N ARG A 77 3.75 -3.82 8.79
CA ARG A 77 3.41 -2.91 7.69
C ARG A 77 2.95 -1.55 8.20
N SER A 78 2.03 -1.52 9.17
CA SER A 78 1.55 -0.26 9.75
C SER A 78 2.69 0.61 10.30
N GLN A 79 3.68 0.00 10.96
CA GLN A 79 4.86 0.71 11.45
C GLN A 79 5.74 1.23 10.29
N GLN A 80 5.89 0.43 9.22
CA GLN A 80 6.65 0.84 8.04
C GLN A 80 5.95 2.00 7.32
N ASP A 81 4.63 1.93 7.14
CA ASP A 81 3.83 2.95 6.47
C ASP A 81 3.90 4.29 7.23
N SER A 82 3.86 4.26 8.57
CA SER A 82 4.12 5.45 9.41
C SER A 82 5.52 6.03 9.20
N LEU A 83 6.58 5.23 9.30
CA LEU A 83 7.95 5.71 9.09
C LEU A 83 8.19 6.24 7.67
N GLN A 84 7.50 5.69 6.66
CA GLN A 84 7.53 6.20 5.29
C GLN A 84 6.83 7.56 5.15
N ALA A 85 5.74 7.79 5.88
CA ALA A 85 5.09 9.09 5.95
C ALA A 85 6.00 10.13 6.65
N ASP A 86 6.57 9.78 7.81
CA ASP A 86 7.52 10.63 8.56
C ASP A 86 8.73 11.02 7.69
N LEU A 87 9.28 10.05 6.94
CA LEU A 87 10.40 10.25 6.03
C LEU A 87 10.04 11.20 4.87
N ALA A 88 8.83 11.04 4.30
CA ALA A 88 8.34 11.90 3.22
C ALA A 88 8.07 13.33 3.70
N GLU A 89 7.51 13.50 4.90
CA GLU A 89 7.33 14.81 5.53
C GLU A 89 8.69 15.49 5.75
N LEU A 90 9.64 14.81 6.41
CA LEU A 90 10.97 15.36 6.68
C LEU A 90 11.71 15.77 5.40
N ALA A 91 11.66 14.94 4.36
CA ALA A 91 12.28 15.20 3.06
C ALA A 91 11.62 16.37 2.29
N SER A 92 10.36 16.73 2.62
CA SER A 92 9.65 17.86 2.01
C SER A 92 9.98 19.23 2.63
N THR A 93 10.69 19.25 3.75
CA THR A 93 11.05 20.51 4.45
C THR A 93 12.11 21.31 3.69
N ASN A 94 12.13 22.64 3.86
CA ASN A 94 13.10 23.52 3.20
C ASN A 94 14.57 23.26 3.57
N LYS A 95 14.84 22.57 4.68
CA LYS A 95 16.17 22.20 5.18
C LYS A 95 16.08 20.84 5.88
N PRO A 96 16.04 19.73 5.12
CA PRO A 96 15.86 18.40 5.70
C PRO A 96 17.07 18.00 6.56
N ASP A 97 16.82 17.41 7.73
CA ASP A 97 17.88 16.81 8.53
C ASP A 97 18.24 15.44 7.96
N LEU A 98 19.37 15.39 7.25
CA LEU A 98 19.89 14.17 6.64
C LEU A 98 20.16 13.06 7.67
N ARG A 99 20.50 13.40 8.92
CA ARG A 99 20.76 12.40 9.97
C ARG A 99 19.49 11.69 10.42
N GLU A 100 18.37 12.42 10.51
CA GLU A 100 17.08 11.81 10.83
C GLU A 100 16.50 11.07 9.62
N ILE A 101 16.74 11.53 8.39
CA ILE A 101 16.47 10.77 7.15
C ILE A 101 17.18 9.40 7.18
N ASP A 102 18.49 9.38 7.44
CA ASP A 102 19.27 8.14 7.55
C ASP A 102 18.73 7.24 8.67
N ARG A 103 18.36 7.81 9.81
CA ARG A 103 17.79 7.08 10.95
C ARG A 103 16.43 6.45 10.64
N LEU A 104 15.55 7.17 9.93
CA LEU A 104 14.24 6.65 9.51
C LEU A 104 14.40 5.58 8.43
N ALA A 105 15.29 5.79 7.45
CA ALA A 105 15.61 4.81 6.41
C ALA A 105 16.16 3.49 7.00
N ALA A 106 17.04 3.56 8.00
CA ALA A 106 17.55 2.39 8.71
C ALA A 106 16.43 1.58 9.39
N LYS A 107 15.53 2.25 10.14
CA LYS A 107 14.37 1.61 10.78
C LYS A 107 13.43 0.93 9.77
N ILE A 108 13.21 1.55 8.61
CA ILE A 108 12.42 0.94 7.51
C ILE A 108 13.11 -0.33 7.00
N GLY A 109 14.44 -0.32 6.88
CA GLY A 109 15.26 -1.50 6.57
C GLY A 109 15.09 -2.62 7.60
N ASP A 110 15.14 -2.30 8.89
CA ASP A 110 14.95 -3.25 9.98
C ASP A 110 13.56 -3.90 9.95
N LEU A 111 12.50 -3.12 9.73
CA LEU A 111 11.13 -3.64 9.57
C LEU A 111 11.01 -4.56 8.34
N HIS A 112 11.69 -4.23 7.23
CA HIS A 112 11.74 -5.10 6.06
C HIS A 112 12.46 -6.43 6.34
N GLY A 113 13.53 -6.39 7.13
CA GLY A 113 14.22 -7.57 7.66
C GLY A 113 13.30 -8.43 8.54
N GLN A 114 12.59 -7.81 9.49
CA GLN A 114 11.63 -8.49 10.36
C GLN A 114 10.49 -9.16 9.57
N MET A 115 9.89 -8.47 8.60
CA MET A 115 8.88 -9.06 7.71
C MET A 115 9.42 -10.25 6.92
N THR A 116 10.68 -10.19 6.50
CA THR A 116 11.34 -11.30 5.78
C THR A 116 11.59 -12.49 6.69
N ALA A 117 12.04 -12.25 7.92
CA ALA A 117 12.15 -13.28 8.96
C ALA A 117 10.78 -13.93 9.26
N GLU A 118 9.70 -13.15 9.39
CA GLU A 118 8.34 -13.69 9.59
C GLU A 118 7.87 -14.57 8.43
N ARG A 119 8.15 -14.20 7.17
CA ARG A 119 7.87 -15.06 6.01
C ARG A 119 8.64 -16.39 6.09
N ILE A 120 9.93 -16.34 6.45
CA ILE A 120 10.78 -17.53 6.61
C ILE A 120 10.27 -18.43 7.75
N LYS A 121 9.88 -17.86 8.90
CA LYS A 121 9.26 -18.62 10.01
C LYS A 121 8.03 -19.41 9.55
N GLY A 122 7.19 -18.85 8.68
CA GLY A 122 6.05 -19.55 8.09
C GLY A 122 6.46 -20.76 7.22
N ILE A 123 7.53 -20.63 6.42
CA ILE A 123 8.08 -21.73 5.60
C ILE A 123 8.69 -22.84 6.48
N VAL A 124 9.43 -22.46 7.53
CA VAL A 124 10.02 -23.39 8.50
C VAL A 124 8.93 -24.14 9.28
N PHE A 125 7.91 -23.43 9.76
CA PHE A 125 6.77 -24.03 10.45
C PHE A 125 6.05 -25.04 9.56
N LEU A 126 5.70 -24.65 8.32
CA LEU A 126 5.13 -25.58 7.34
C LEU A 126 5.97 -26.86 7.24
N ARG A 127 7.28 -26.73 7.01
CA ARG A 127 8.16 -27.90 6.85
C ARG A 127 8.15 -28.79 8.09
N SER A 128 8.08 -28.21 9.30
CA SER A 128 8.07 -28.97 10.56
C SER A 128 6.81 -29.81 10.81
N ILE A 129 5.67 -29.46 10.20
CA ILE A 129 4.42 -30.23 10.35
C ILE A 129 4.21 -31.28 9.25
N LEU A 130 5.04 -31.30 8.20
CA LEU A 130 4.94 -32.22 7.07
C LEU A 130 5.63 -33.57 7.35
N SER A 131 5.05 -34.65 6.84
CA SER A 131 5.71 -35.97 6.80
C SER A 131 6.99 -35.93 5.94
N LYS A 132 7.87 -36.92 6.09
CA LYS A 132 9.11 -36.96 5.30
C LYS A 132 8.85 -37.03 3.79
N GLU A 133 7.79 -37.73 3.38
CA GLU A 133 7.35 -37.83 1.99
C GLU A 133 6.82 -36.48 1.46
N GLN A 134 5.95 -35.81 2.24
CA GLN A 134 5.45 -34.47 1.93
C GLN A 134 6.59 -33.43 1.84
N GLN A 135 7.60 -33.51 2.71
CA GLN A 135 8.80 -32.66 2.65
C GLN A 135 9.60 -32.91 1.37
N ASN A 136 9.84 -34.18 1.00
CA ASN A 136 10.57 -34.52 -0.23
C ASN A 136 9.82 -34.01 -1.48
N LEU A 137 8.48 -34.11 -1.50
CA LEU A 137 7.64 -33.60 -2.58
C LEU A 137 7.67 -32.06 -2.68
N LEU A 138 7.66 -31.37 -1.54
CA LEU A 138 7.81 -29.91 -1.47
C LEU A 138 9.20 -29.45 -1.94
N ASP A 139 10.27 -30.13 -1.52
CA ASP A 139 11.65 -29.83 -1.92
C ASP A 139 11.88 -30.05 -3.41
N ALA A 140 11.37 -31.15 -3.98
CA ALA A 140 11.44 -31.43 -5.42
C ALA A 140 10.79 -30.30 -6.24
N ARG A 141 9.63 -29.80 -5.82
CA ARG A 141 8.98 -28.63 -6.46
C ARG A 141 9.82 -27.37 -6.32
N ARG A 142 10.41 -27.12 -5.14
CA ARG A 142 11.24 -25.93 -4.91
C ARG A 142 12.48 -25.89 -5.80
N LEU A 143 13.08 -27.03 -6.13
CA LEU A 143 14.16 -27.12 -7.12
C LEU A 143 13.67 -26.72 -8.53
N VAL A 144 12.54 -27.25 -8.97
CA VAL A 144 11.94 -26.94 -10.30
C VAL A 144 11.59 -25.45 -10.43
N PHE A 145 11.05 -24.82 -9.37
CA PHE A 145 10.78 -23.38 -9.38
C PHE A 145 12.04 -22.52 -9.20
N GLY A 146 13.06 -23.01 -8.48
CA GLY A 146 14.32 -22.32 -8.26
C GLY A 146 15.23 -22.25 -9.49
N MET A 147 15.19 -23.25 -10.38
CA MET A 147 15.97 -23.27 -11.61
C MET A 147 15.39 -22.42 -12.74
N LYS A 148 14.15 -21.93 -12.63
CA LYS A 148 13.50 -21.08 -13.66
C LYS A 148 13.88 -19.58 -13.54
N GLY A 149 15.00 -19.29 -12.87
CA GLY A 149 15.59 -17.96 -12.71
C GLY A 149 16.57 -17.57 -13.81
N GLU A 150 17.21 -18.54 -14.48
CA GLU A 150 18.07 -18.29 -15.65
C GLU A 150 17.23 -18.01 -16.90
N ARG A 151 16.50 -16.89 -16.89
CA ARG A 151 16.17 -16.20 -18.12
C ARG A 151 17.43 -15.52 -18.61
N SER A 152 18.18 -16.26 -19.43
CA SER A 152 19.15 -15.73 -20.37
C SER A 152 18.66 -14.38 -20.92
N THR A 153 19.32 -13.29 -20.53
CA THR A 153 19.37 -12.07 -21.34
C THR A 153 20.32 -12.39 -22.48
N PRO A 154 19.86 -12.61 -23.73
CA PRO A 154 20.78 -12.74 -24.84
C PRO A 154 21.40 -11.36 -25.01
N GLY A 155 22.67 -11.22 -24.68
CA GLY A 155 23.35 -9.94 -24.78
C GLY A 155 23.30 -9.46 -26.22
N GLN A 156 22.55 -8.39 -26.48
CA GLN A 156 22.74 -7.60 -27.70
C GLN A 156 24.08 -6.86 -27.57
N ARG A 157 25.16 -7.60 -27.80
CA ARG A 157 26.44 -7.08 -28.28
C ARG A 157 26.47 -7.29 -29.79
N LYS A 158 26.02 -6.27 -30.52
CA LYS A 158 26.60 -5.85 -31.81
C LYS A 158 26.48 -4.34 -31.89
#